data_AF-A0A1H4GKQ9-F1
#
_entry.id   AF-A0A1H4GKQ9-F1
#
_cell.length_a   1.000
_cell.length_b   1.000
_cell.length_c   1.000
_cell.angle_alpha   90.00
_cell.angle_beta   90.00
_cell.angle_gamma   90.00
#
_symmetry.space_group_name_H-M   'P 1'
#
loop_
_entity.id
_entity.type
_entity.pdbx_description
1 polymer ?
#
loop_
_entity_poly.entity_id
_entity_poly.type
_entity_poly.pdbx_seq_one_letter_code
_entity_poly.pdbx_strand_id
1 'polypeptide(L)'
;MNAPLTQAGRIPLAFGVAEGRDPAILAAIREPGVAAAIWRRPRDPGFAAWIDALPPERLPRLSTLTTPELVERVVHAACDSAGTPAGLHRDRLASDAAALALILSRVAAQPLIELRLEPVSTDKCSRFHVDSVRCRLLTTYRGAGTQYGAATPGGGNQPAEIRGLAAADAMLLRGALWPGAEFTGVLHRSPPISGAGETRLLLVIDPVDDVHGHC
;
A
#
# COMPACT_ATOMS: atom_id res chain seq x y z
N MET A 1 10.99 35.12 39.31
CA MET A 1 9.82 34.22 39.43
C MET A 1 9.60 33.61 38.07
N ASN A 2 10.13 32.41 37.85
CA ASN A 2 10.05 31.73 36.57
C ASN A 2 8.68 31.07 36.45
N ALA A 3 7.95 31.42 35.40
CA ALA A 3 6.74 30.71 35.00
C ALA A 3 7.09 29.24 34.71
N PRO A 4 6.26 28.27 35.12
CA PRO A 4 6.53 26.87 34.83
C PRO A 4 6.41 26.62 33.32
N LEU A 5 7.37 25.89 32.78
CA LEU A 5 7.33 25.34 31.43
C LEU A 5 6.05 24.51 31.28
N THR A 6 5.11 25.04 30.50
CA THR A 6 3.85 24.40 30.15
C THR A 6 4.14 23.08 29.42
N GLN A 7 3.68 21.98 30.03
CA GLN A 7 3.28 20.70 29.44
C GLN A 7 3.74 20.49 27.98
N ALA A 8 4.84 19.77 27.78
CA ALA A 8 5.23 19.27 26.47
C ALA A 8 4.05 18.47 25.88
N GLY A 9 3.36 19.06 24.92
CA GLY A 9 2.13 18.51 24.34
C GLY A 9 2.42 17.15 23.72
N ARG A 10 1.69 16.12 24.15
CA ARG A 10 1.70 14.83 23.47
C ARG A 10 1.30 15.07 22.01
N ILE A 11 2.18 14.68 21.10
CA ILE A 11 1.88 14.73 19.67
C ILE A 11 0.68 13.79 19.41
N PRO A 12 -0.40 14.24 18.75
CA PRO A 12 -1.58 13.42 18.53
C PRO A 12 -1.26 12.25 17.60
N LEU A 13 -1.77 11.07 17.94
CA LEU A 13 -1.63 9.85 17.14
C LEU A 13 -2.96 9.51 16.48
N ALA A 14 -2.92 9.25 15.18
CA ALA A 14 -4.03 8.69 14.43
C ALA A 14 -3.95 7.15 14.50
N PHE A 15 -5.00 6.48 14.95
CA PHE A 15 -5.09 5.02 15.01
C PHE A 15 -6.25 4.45 14.20
N GLY A 16 -7.15 5.30 13.72
CA GLY A 16 -8.35 4.90 13.02
C GLY A 16 -8.02 4.14 11.74
N VAL A 17 -8.73 3.04 11.53
CA VAL A 17 -8.75 2.29 10.29
C VAL A 17 -10.17 2.33 9.75
N ALA A 18 -10.39 3.11 8.70
CA ALA A 18 -11.67 3.17 8.01
C ALA A 18 -11.78 1.98 7.04
N GLU A 19 -12.91 1.29 6.99
CA GLU A 19 -13.10 0.13 6.10
C GLU A 19 -14.45 0.22 5.37
N GLY A 20 -14.48 -0.16 4.09
CA GLY A 20 -15.67 -0.05 3.26
C GLY A 20 -15.57 -0.85 1.97
N ARG A 21 -16.71 -1.03 1.28
CA ARG A 21 -16.79 -1.77 0.00
C ARG A 21 -16.81 -0.86 -1.23
N ASP A 22 -16.94 0.45 -1.02
CA ASP A 22 -16.88 1.48 -2.07
C ASP A 22 -15.46 2.06 -2.14
N PRO A 23 -14.86 2.25 -3.33
CA PRO A 23 -13.53 2.84 -3.48
C PRO A 23 -13.38 4.23 -2.84
N ALA A 24 -14.46 4.99 -2.68
CA ALA A 24 -14.46 6.29 -2.02
C ALA A 24 -13.98 6.21 -0.55
N ILE A 25 -14.03 5.04 0.09
CA ILE A 25 -13.50 4.86 1.45
C ILE A 25 -12.02 5.25 1.56
N LEU A 26 -11.23 5.10 0.49
CA LEU A 26 -9.81 5.44 0.50
C LEU A 26 -9.57 6.94 0.75
N ALA A 27 -10.56 7.80 0.47
CA ALA A 27 -10.49 9.22 0.78
C ALA A 27 -10.56 9.53 2.29
N ALA A 28 -11.09 8.61 3.11
CA ALA A 28 -11.23 8.77 4.55
C ALA A 28 -9.88 8.92 5.26
N ILE A 29 -8.76 8.54 4.62
CA ILE A 29 -7.42 8.78 5.15
C ILE A 29 -7.15 10.27 5.44
N ARG A 30 -7.90 11.19 4.84
CA ARG A 30 -7.79 12.64 5.09
C ARG A 30 -8.51 13.11 6.37
N GLU A 31 -9.37 12.28 6.93
CA GLU A 31 -10.12 12.62 8.14
C GLU A 31 -9.21 12.60 9.38
N PRO A 32 -9.39 13.53 10.33
CA PRO A 32 -8.65 13.51 11.59
C PRO A 32 -8.75 12.15 12.30
N GLY A 33 -7.63 11.66 12.83
CA GLY A 33 -7.56 10.39 13.55
C GLY A 33 -7.53 9.13 12.68
N VAL A 34 -7.75 9.21 11.36
CA VAL A 34 -7.72 8.05 10.44
C VAL A 34 -6.32 7.85 9.87
N ALA A 35 -5.60 6.83 10.36
CA ALA A 35 -4.26 6.49 9.89
C ALA A 35 -4.24 5.55 8.68
N ALA A 36 -5.33 4.82 8.44
CA ALA A 36 -5.47 3.99 7.26
C ALA A 36 -6.91 3.90 6.77
N ALA A 37 -7.07 3.65 5.48
CA ALA A 37 -8.35 3.33 4.86
C ALA A 37 -8.22 2.04 4.03
N ILE A 38 -9.18 1.14 4.15
CA ILE A 38 -9.19 -0.16 3.47
C ILE A 38 -10.45 -0.25 2.60
N TRP A 39 -10.23 -0.39 1.30
CA TRP A 39 -11.24 -0.81 0.35
C TRP A 39 -11.28 -2.34 0.27
N ARG A 40 -12.33 -2.91 0.87
CA ARG A 40 -12.62 -4.35 0.86
C ARG A 40 -13.25 -4.72 -0.48
N ARG A 41 -12.54 -5.51 -1.29
CA ARG A 41 -12.92 -5.80 -2.68
C ARG A 41 -13.19 -7.28 -2.88
N PRO A 42 -14.19 -7.65 -3.71
CA PRO A 42 -14.33 -9.04 -4.12
C PRO A 42 -13.14 -9.45 -4.98
N ARG A 43 -12.60 -10.64 -4.71
CA ARG A 43 -11.60 -11.27 -5.56
C ARG A 43 -12.31 -12.11 -6.61
N ASP A 44 -12.24 -11.69 -7.87
CA ASP A 44 -12.81 -12.45 -9.00
C ASP A 44 -12.19 -13.87 -9.07
N PRO A 45 -12.99 -14.95 -9.01
CA PRO A 45 -12.46 -16.31 -9.01
C PRO A 45 -11.68 -16.67 -10.28
N GLY A 46 -12.05 -16.12 -11.43
CA GLY A 46 -11.32 -16.35 -12.70
C GLY A 46 -9.95 -15.71 -12.67
N PHE A 47 -9.87 -14.44 -12.27
CA PHE A 47 -8.60 -13.74 -12.08
C PHE A 47 -7.72 -14.42 -11.03
N ALA A 48 -8.31 -14.84 -9.91
CA ALA A 48 -7.66 -15.59 -8.86
C ALA A 48 -6.98 -16.87 -9.39
N ALA A 49 -7.74 -17.73 -10.07
CA ALA A 49 -7.21 -18.95 -10.64
C ALA A 49 -6.09 -18.68 -11.65
N TRP A 50 -6.24 -17.64 -12.48
CA TRP A 50 -5.21 -17.25 -13.45
C TRP A 50 -3.92 -16.78 -12.78
N ILE A 51 -3.98 -15.83 -11.85
CA ILE A 51 -2.78 -15.25 -11.24
C ILE A 51 -2.07 -16.26 -10.33
N ASP A 52 -2.82 -17.11 -9.62
CA ASP A 52 -2.29 -18.12 -8.71
C ASP A 52 -1.59 -19.26 -9.48
N ALA A 53 -2.02 -19.56 -10.70
CA ALA A 53 -1.44 -20.57 -11.57
C ALA A 53 -0.18 -20.11 -12.33
N LEU A 54 0.14 -18.82 -12.35
CA LEU A 54 1.37 -18.35 -13.01
C LEU A 54 2.61 -18.90 -12.29
N PRO A 55 3.62 -19.41 -12.99
CA PRO A 55 4.91 -19.67 -12.36
C PRO A 55 5.53 -18.33 -11.90
N PRO A 56 6.26 -18.29 -10.76
CA PRO A 56 6.83 -17.06 -10.21
C PRO A 56 7.63 -16.21 -11.22
N GLU A 57 8.33 -16.85 -12.16
CA GLU A 57 9.16 -16.21 -13.18
C GLU A 57 8.34 -15.45 -14.22
N ARG A 58 7.04 -15.77 -14.34
CA ARG A 58 6.10 -15.09 -15.24
C ARG A 58 5.25 -14.03 -14.55
N LEU A 59 5.52 -13.75 -13.27
CA LEU A 59 4.89 -12.61 -12.59
C LEU A 59 5.62 -11.31 -12.98
N PRO A 60 4.89 -10.25 -13.37
CA PRO A 60 5.50 -9.00 -13.79
C PRO A 60 6.27 -8.32 -12.65
N ARG A 61 7.39 -7.71 -12.99
CA ARG A 61 8.18 -6.85 -12.09
C ARG A 61 8.39 -5.48 -12.72
N LEU A 62 8.09 -4.42 -11.97
CA LEU A 62 8.43 -3.05 -12.35
C LEU A 62 8.60 -2.16 -11.12
N SER A 63 9.43 -1.13 -11.25
CA SER A 63 9.54 0.00 -10.32
C SER A 63 9.83 1.24 -11.16
N THR A 64 8.92 2.21 -11.20
CA THR A 64 9.03 3.35 -12.11
C THR A 64 8.30 4.57 -11.60
N LEU A 65 8.78 5.76 -12.00
CA LEU A 65 8.05 7.01 -11.85
C LEU A 65 7.13 7.18 -13.07
N THR A 66 5.84 7.42 -12.83
CA THR A 66 4.84 7.51 -13.90
C THR A 66 3.65 8.37 -13.48
N THR A 67 2.77 8.68 -14.43
CA THR A 67 1.44 9.23 -14.14
C THR A 67 0.38 8.12 -14.25
N PRO A 68 -0.80 8.27 -13.63
CA PRO A 68 -1.89 7.30 -13.69
C PRO A 68 -2.27 6.88 -15.12
N GLU A 69 -2.24 7.80 -16.08
CA GLU A 69 -2.64 7.57 -17.48
C GLU A 69 -1.69 6.61 -18.21
N LEU A 70 -0.46 6.47 -17.73
CA LEU A 70 0.56 5.60 -18.32
C LEU A 70 0.67 4.25 -17.59
N VAL A 71 0.01 4.07 -16.45
CA VAL A 71 0.14 2.86 -15.61
C VAL A 71 -0.23 1.59 -16.37
N GLU A 72 -1.34 1.59 -17.10
CA GLU A 72 -1.78 0.42 -17.85
C GLU A 72 -0.70 0.00 -18.86
N ARG A 73 -0.13 0.96 -19.61
CA ARG A 73 0.94 0.73 -20.58
C ARG A 73 2.20 0.15 -19.93
N VAL A 74 2.66 0.71 -18.82
CA VAL A 74 3.89 0.25 -18.16
C VAL A 74 3.71 -1.12 -17.50
N VAL A 75 2.51 -1.43 -16.97
CA VAL A 75 2.19 -2.77 -16.45
C VAL A 75 2.13 -3.78 -17.59
N HIS A 76 1.56 -3.43 -18.75
CA HIS A 76 1.63 -4.28 -19.93
C HIS A 76 3.07 -4.56 -20.37
N ALA A 77 3.93 -3.54 -20.43
CA ALA A 77 5.34 -3.73 -20.79
C ALA A 77 6.09 -4.63 -19.78
N ALA A 78 5.79 -4.52 -18.49
CA ALA A 78 6.32 -5.41 -17.47
C ALA A 78 5.83 -6.85 -17.63
N CYS A 79 4.57 -7.04 -18.00
CA CYS A 79 4.01 -8.35 -18.32
C CYS A 79 4.68 -8.96 -19.57
N ASP A 80 4.92 -8.18 -20.62
CA ASP A 80 5.64 -8.66 -21.81
C ASP A 80 7.06 -9.09 -21.45
N SER A 81 7.75 -8.28 -20.65
CA SER A 81 9.12 -8.57 -20.19
C SER A 81 9.22 -9.84 -19.36
N ALA A 82 8.19 -10.13 -18.54
CA ALA A 82 8.10 -11.36 -17.76
C ALA A 82 7.52 -12.55 -18.54
N GLY A 83 7.07 -12.35 -19.78
CA GLY A 83 6.36 -13.37 -20.55
C GLY A 83 5.02 -13.76 -19.94
N THR A 84 4.37 -12.88 -19.16
CA THR A 84 3.02 -13.09 -18.62
C THR A 84 2.04 -13.25 -19.79
N PRO A 85 1.18 -14.30 -19.82
CA PRO A 85 0.28 -14.55 -20.96
C PRO A 85 -0.61 -13.35 -21.26
N ALA A 86 -0.73 -12.99 -22.54
CA ALA A 86 -1.70 -12.00 -23.00
C ALA A 86 -3.14 -12.52 -22.83
N GLY A 87 -4.07 -11.60 -22.58
CA GLY A 87 -5.50 -11.89 -22.48
C GLY A 87 -6.18 -11.13 -21.35
N LEU A 88 -7.48 -11.35 -21.22
CA LEU A 88 -8.39 -10.58 -20.37
C LEU A 88 -7.88 -10.39 -18.92
N HIS A 89 -7.27 -11.41 -18.32
CA HIS A 89 -6.80 -11.30 -16.93
C HIS A 89 -5.54 -10.43 -16.78
N ARG A 90 -4.65 -10.44 -17.78
CA ARG A 90 -3.52 -9.51 -17.84
C ARG A 90 -4.01 -8.07 -18.00
N ASP A 91 -4.99 -7.86 -18.89
CA ASP A 91 -5.60 -6.54 -19.11
C ASP A 91 -6.30 -6.04 -17.83
N ARG A 92 -6.98 -6.93 -17.10
CA ARG A 92 -7.57 -6.63 -15.78
C ARG A 92 -6.53 -6.25 -14.75
N LEU A 93 -5.37 -6.92 -14.69
CA LEU A 93 -4.28 -6.56 -13.78
C LEU A 93 -3.77 -5.14 -14.05
N ALA A 94 -3.53 -4.81 -15.33
CA ALA A 94 -3.06 -3.50 -15.74
C ALA A 94 -4.11 -2.40 -15.47
N SER A 95 -5.38 -2.69 -15.77
CA SER A 95 -6.50 -1.79 -15.52
C SER A 95 -6.73 -1.52 -14.02
N ASP A 96 -6.67 -2.55 -13.16
CA ASP A 96 -6.84 -2.37 -11.71
C ASP A 96 -5.70 -1.54 -11.11
N ALA A 97 -4.45 -1.81 -11.52
CA ALA A 97 -3.30 -1.01 -11.10
C ALA A 97 -3.45 0.46 -11.53
N ALA A 98 -3.94 0.72 -12.74
CA ALA A 98 -4.18 2.08 -13.23
C ALA A 98 -5.32 2.78 -12.45
N ALA A 99 -6.41 2.06 -12.14
CA ALA A 99 -7.50 2.60 -11.34
C ALA A 99 -7.05 2.96 -9.91
N LEU A 100 -6.26 2.09 -9.27
CA LEU A 100 -5.69 2.35 -7.94
C LEU A 100 -4.71 3.53 -7.95
N ALA A 101 -3.87 3.64 -8.97
CA ALA A 101 -2.98 4.77 -9.18
C ALA A 101 -3.74 6.09 -9.32
N LEU A 102 -4.82 6.09 -10.11
CA LEU A 102 -5.68 7.26 -10.28
C LEU A 102 -6.35 7.67 -8.96
N ILE A 103 -6.85 6.70 -8.19
CA ILE A 103 -7.44 6.96 -6.86
C ILE A 103 -6.40 7.58 -5.94
N LEU A 104 -5.21 6.97 -5.80
CA LEU A 104 -4.16 7.50 -4.94
C LEU A 104 -3.71 8.90 -5.38
N SER A 105 -3.49 9.11 -6.67
CA SER A 105 -3.12 10.43 -7.22
C SER A 105 -4.13 11.52 -6.84
N ARG A 106 -5.44 11.22 -6.95
CA ARG A 106 -6.52 12.12 -6.52
C ARG A 106 -6.60 12.30 -5.00
N VAL A 107 -6.34 11.24 -4.23
CA VAL A 107 -6.38 11.33 -2.77
C VAL A 107 -5.23 12.18 -2.24
N ALA A 108 -4.03 11.99 -2.79
CA ALA A 108 -2.81 12.72 -2.44
C ALA A 108 -2.71 14.11 -3.07
N ALA A 109 -3.51 14.37 -4.11
CA ALA A 109 -3.40 15.55 -4.98
C ALA A 109 -1.99 15.68 -5.61
N GLN A 110 -1.43 14.55 -6.07
CA GLN A 110 -0.14 14.49 -6.74
C GLN A 110 -0.27 13.79 -8.11
N PRO A 111 0.17 14.41 -9.22
CA PRO A 111 0.03 13.83 -10.56
C PRO A 111 1.08 12.74 -10.84
N LEU A 112 2.24 12.82 -10.18
CA LEU A 112 3.33 11.87 -10.33
C LEU A 112 3.31 10.84 -9.19
N ILE A 113 3.52 9.58 -9.52
CA ILE A 113 3.56 8.46 -8.58
C ILE A 113 4.81 7.62 -8.80
N GLU A 114 5.32 7.01 -7.72
CA GLU A 114 6.18 5.83 -7.82
C GLU A 114 5.30 4.59 -7.83
N LEU A 115 5.34 3.85 -8.93
CA LEU A 115 4.61 2.59 -9.12
C LEU A 115 5.60 1.43 -8.98
N ARG A 116 5.29 0.48 -8.10
CA ARG A 116 6.02 -0.77 -7.99
C ARG A 116 5.07 -1.95 -8.01
N LEU A 117 5.33 -2.90 -8.90
CA LEU A 117 4.67 -4.20 -8.95
C LEU A 117 5.77 -5.25 -8.84
N GLU A 118 5.76 -6.08 -7.81
CA GLU A 118 6.85 -7.04 -7.62
C GLU A 118 6.43 -8.39 -7.06
N PRO A 119 7.07 -9.47 -7.55
CA PRO A 119 7.08 -10.76 -6.87
C PRO A 119 7.90 -10.68 -5.57
N VAL A 120 7.31 -11.09 -4.45
CA VAL A 120 7.91 -11.13 -3.12
C VAL A 120 7.86 -12.55 -2.59
N SER A 121 9.03 -13.14 -2.36
CA SER A 121 9.23 -14.49 -1.82
C SER A 121 10.12 -14.52 -0.56
N THR A 122 10.48 -13.35 -0.03
CA THR A 122 11.40 -13.20 1.10
C THR A 122 10.78 -12.35 2.21
N ASP A 123 11.33 -12.46 3.43
CA ASP A 123 10.90 -11.72 4.62
C ASP A 123 11.29 -10.22 4.62
N LYS A 124 11.41 -9.59 3.44
CA LYS A 124 11.62 -8.15 3.39
C LYS A 124 10.44 -7.46 4.08
N CYS A 125 10.75 -6.56 5.01
CA CYS A 125 9.79 -5.84 5.84
C CYS A 125 8.96 -6.76 6.77
N SER A 126 9.55 -7.81 7.36
CA SER A 126 8.90 -8.72 8.33
C SER A 126 8.63 -8.11 9.72
N ARG A 127 9.27 -6.98 10.02
CA ARG A 127 9.02 -6.20 11.23
C ARG A 127 7.95 -5.16 10.96
N PHE A 128 7.05 -4.97 11.92
CA PHE A 128 6.06 -3.90 11.90
C PHE A 128 6.76 -2.53 11.90
N HIS A 129 6.34 -1.67 10.98
CA HIS A 129 6.93 -0.36 10.76
C HIS A 129 5.92 0.63 10.19
N VAL A 130 6.35 1.88 10.16
CA VAL A 130 5.77 2.96 9.38
C VAL A 130 6.78 3.31 8.31
N ASP A 131 6.32 3.45 7.06
CA ASP A 131 7.19 3.89 5.97
C ASP A 131 7.50 5.38 6.04
N SER A 132 8.70 5.77 5.66
CA SER A 132 9.11 7.18 5.53
C SER A 132 8.60 7.82 4.22
N VAL A 133 7.30 7.74 4.01
CA VAL A 133 6.57 8.34 2.87
C VAL A 133 5.41 9.18 3.39
N ARG A 134 4.78 9.96 2.52
CA ARG A 134 3.55 10.69 2.86
C ARG A 134 2.40 9.73 3.13
N CYS A 135 2.08 8.91 2.14
CA CYS A 135 1.14 7.80 2.23
C CYS A 135 1.50 6.74 1.19
N ARG A 136 0.97 5.53 1.36
CA ARG A 136 1.24 4.39 0.50
C ARG A 136 -0.02 3.57 0.27
N LEU A 137 -0.31 3.27 -0.99
CA LEU A 137 -1.31 2.27 -1.35
C LEU A 137 -0.65 0.91 -1.52
N LEU A 138 -1.23 -0.11 -0.89
CA LEU A 138 -0.84 -1.51 -1.00
C LEU A 138 -1.99 -2.35 -1.54
N THR A 139 -1.69 -3.28 -2.44
CA THR A 139 -2.64 -4.32 -2.89
C THR A 139 -1.87 -5.59 -3.21
N THR A 140 -2.28 -6.72 -2.62
CA THR A 140 -1.71 -8.03 -2.98
C THR A 140 -2.63 -8.74 -3.97
N TYR A 141 -2.15 -9.03 -5.18
CA TYR A 141 -2.94 -9.73 -6.20
C TYR A 141 -2.87 -11.26 -6.08
N ARG A 142 -1.73 -11.76 -5.59
CA ARG A 142 -1.44 -13.19 -5.37
C ARG A 142 -0.80 -13.39 -4.00
N GLY A 143 -1.23 -14.44 -3.29
CA GLY A 143 -0.71 -14.84 -1.98
C GLY A 143 -1.22 -13.99 -0.80
N ALA A 144 -0.64 -14.18 0.38
CA ALA A 144 -1.09 -13.55 1.63
C ALA A 144 -1.03 -12.00 1.58
N GLY A 145 -2.03 -11.30 2.13
CA GLY A 145 -2.02 -9.84 2.16
C GLY A 145 -1.12 -9.24 3.23
N THR A 146 -0.82 -7.94 3.10
CA THR A 146 -0.11 -7.15 4.12
C THR A 146 -0.78 -7.28 5.49
N GLN A 147 0.02 -7.41 6.55
CA GLN A 147 -0.47 -7.40 7.92
C GLN A 147 -0.36 -6.00 8.53
N TYR A 148 -1.32 -5.64 9.38
CA TYR A 148 -1.37 -4.34 10.06
C TYR A 148 -1.88 -4.47 11.49
N GLY A 149 -1.63 -3.44 12.30
CA GLY A 149 -2.15 -3.33 13.66
C GLY A 149 -1.80 -2.00 14.30
N ALA A 150 -2.51 -1.63 15.35
CA ALA A 150 -2.24 -0.41 16.10
C ALA A 150 -0.96 -0.54 16.95
N ALA A 151 -0.11 0.47 16.94
CA ALA A 151 1.03 0.57 17.83
C ALA A 151 0.57 0.59 19.29
N THR A 152 1.32 -0.09 20.15
CA THR A 152 0.99 -0.21 21.58
C THR A 152 1.92 0.68 22.40
N PRO A 153 1.40 1.55 23.28
CA PRO A 153 2.25 2.34 24.18
C PRO A 153 3.13 1.42 25.03
N GLY A 154 4.45 1.59 24.95
CA GLY A 154 5.42 0.79 25.71
C GLY A 154 5.67 -0.63 25.20
N GLY A 155 4.95 -1.10 24.17
CA GLY A 155 5.11 -2.45 23.58
C GLY A 155 6.07 -2.52 22.39
N GLY A 156 6.85 -1.46 22.16
CA GLY A 156 7.69 -1.34 20.96
C GLY A 156 6.87 -1.30 19.68
N ASN A 157 7.48 -1.65 18.54
CA ASN A 157 6.78 -1.72 17.25
C ASN A 157 5.93 -2.99 17.10
N GLN A 158 5.39 -3.58 18.17
CA GLN A 158 4.60 -4.81 18.09
C GLN A 158 3.12 -4.53 18.43
N PRO A 159 2.19 -4.67 17.48
CA PRO A 159 0.76 -4.59 17.76
C PRO A 159 0.29 -5.74 18.66
N ALA A 160 -0.64 -5.44 19.58
CA ALA A 160 -1.31 -6.47 20.39
C ALA A 160 -2.29 -7.32 19.56
N GLU A 161 -2.93 -6.69 18.56
CA GLU A 161 -3.81 -7.34 17.60
C GLU A 161 -3.25 -7.17 16.19
N ILE A 162 -3.08 -8.29 15.47
CA ILE A 162 -2.58 -8.31 14.09
C ILE A 162 -3.71 -8.74 13.18
N ARG A 163 -3.98 -7.91 12.17
CA ARG A 163 -4.95 -8.19 11.10
C ARG A 163 -4.23 -8.35 9.78
N GLY A 164 -4.82 -9.12 8.87
CA GLY A 164 -4.34 -9.31 7.51
C GLY A 164 -5.32 -8.75 6.49
N LEU A 165 -4.79 -8.16 5.42
CA LEU A 165 -5.57 -7.89 4.23
C LEU A 165 -5.87 -9.19 3.49
N ALA A 166 -7.05 -9.30 2.89
CA ALA A 166 -7.31 -10.36 1.91
C ALA A 166 -6.60 -10.02 0.60
N ALA A 167 -6.35 -11.03 -0.24
CA ALA A 167 -5.91 -10.77 -1.61
C ALA A 167 -6.98 -9.93 -2.34
N ALA A 168 -6.53 -8.99 -3.16
CA ALA A 168 -7.29 -7.93 -3.81
C ALA A 168 -7.78 -6.77 -2.91
N ASP A 169 -7.71 -6.83 -1.57
CA ASP A 169 -7.96 -5.64 -0.77
C ASP A 169 -6.95 -4.53 -1.12
N ALA A 170 -7.43 -3.28 -1.16
CA ALA A 170 -6.59 -2.11 -1.32
C ALA A 170 -6.54 -1.33 -0.01
N MET A 171 -5.35 -1.07 0.50
CA MET A 171 -5.15 -0.31 1.72
C MET A 171 -4.30 0.92 1.43
N LEU A 172 -4.80 2.09 1.83
CA LEU A 172 -4.04 3.34 1.82
C LEU A 172 -3.66 3.69 3.27
N LEU A 173 -2.36 3.82 3.51
CA LEU A 173 -1.77 4.07 4.84
C LEU A 173 -1.09 5.43 4.88
N ARG A 174 -1.22 6.15 6.01
CA ARG A 174 -0.35 7.30 6.30
C ARG A 174 1.05 6.79 6.61
N GLY A 175 2.07 7.44 6.05
CA GLY A 175 3.46 7.21 6.44
C GLY A 175 3.95 8.25 7.44
N ALA A 176 5.24 8.20 7.78
CA ALA A 176 5.86 9.09 8.75
C ALA A 176 5.96 10.55 8.26
N LEU A 177 5.86 10.77 6.95
CA LEU A 177 5.88 12.10 6.33
C LEU A 177 4.47 12.63 6.01
N TRP A 178 3.43 12.04 6.61
CA TRP A 178 2.06 12.51 6.42
C TRP A 178 1.94 14.00 6.77
N PRO A 179 1.36 14.85 5.90
CA PRO A 179 1.21 16.26 6.18
C PRO A 179 0.15 16.48 7.27
N GLY A 180 0.56 17.12 8.37
CA GLY A 180 -0.34 17.47 9.46
C GLY A 180 0.31 17.36 10.83
N ALA A 181 -0.49 17.56 11.88
CA ALA A 181 -0.03 17.48 13.26
C ALA A 181 -0.08 16.04 13.84
N GLU A 182 -0.75 15.12 13.15
CA GLU A 182 -0.95 13.74 13.62
C GLU A 182 0.11 12.80 13.06
N PHE A 183 0.66 11.95 13.94
CA PHE A 183 1.51 10.84 13.54
C PHE A 183 0.67 9.58 13.38
N THR A 184 1.05 8.73 12.42
CA THR A 184 0.39 7.45 12.23
C THR A 184 0.75 6.47 13.34
N GLY A 185 -0.27 5.91 13.98
CA GLY A 185 -0.19 4.84 14.95
C GLY A 185 -0.52 3.47 14.36
N VAL A 186 -0.76 3.36 13.04
CA VAL A 186 -0.98 2.08 12.36
C VAL A 186 0.34 1.58 11.80
N LEU A 187 0.80 0.44 12.30
CA LEU A 187 1.98 -0.25 11.83
C LEU A 187 1.57 -1.29 10.79
N HIS A 188 2.46 -1.57 9.84
CA HIS A 188 2.26 -2.64 8.86
C HIS A 188 3.54 -3.44 8.60
N ARG A 189 3.38 -4.63 8.03
CA ARG A 189 4.47 -5.50 7.62
C ARG A 189 4.07 -6.43 6.47
N SER A 190 5.07 -6.98 5.79
CA SER A 190 4.85 -8.19 4.99
C SER A 190 4.48 -9.37 5.91
N PRO A 191 3.50 -10.21 5.55
CA PRO A 191 3.28 -11.49 6.24
C PRO A 191 4.55 -12.35 6.21
N PRO A 192 4.82 -13.12 7.27
CA PRO A 192 5.96 -14.04 7.32
C PRO A 192 5.69 -15.25 6.40
N ILE A 193 6.20 -15.18 5.17
CA ILE A 193 5.99 -16.22 4.14
C ILE A 193 7.28 -16.96 3.75
N SER A 194 8.43 -16.57 4.31
CA SER A 194 9.69 -17.26 4.06
C SER A 194 9.62 -18.73 4.46
N GLY A 195 10.17 -19.60 3.61
CA GLY A 195 10.14 -21.05 3.82
C GLY A 195 8.80 -21.73 3.49
N ALA A 196 7.74 -20.97 3.20
CA ALA A 196 6.44 -21.55 2.80
C ALA A 196 6.37 -21.95 1.32
N GLY A 197 7.39 -21.61 0.51
CA GLY A 197 7.36 -21.81 -0.94
C GLY A 197 6.40 -20.87 -1.68
N GLU A 198 5.84 -19.88 -0.98
CA GLU A 198 4.89 -18.92 -1.54
C GLU A 198 5.61 -17.76 -2.25
N THR A 199 5.06 -17.33 -3.39
CA THR A 199 5.43 -16.07 -4.03
C THR A 199 4.21 -15.17 -4.13
N ARG A 200 4.29 -13.99 -3.54
CA ARG A 200 3.24 -12.97 -3.57
C ARG A 200 3.48 -12.00 -4.70
N LEU A 201 2.41 -11.48 -5.32
CA LEU A 201 2.51 -10.33 -6.24
C LEU A 201 1.92 -9.10 -5.55
N LEU A 202 2.78 -8.15 -5.18
CA LEU A 202 2.42 -6.95 -4.45
C LEU A 202 2.51 -5.73 -5.37
N LEU A 203 1.43 -4.94 -5.37
CA LEU A 203 1.41 -3.57 -5.88
C LEU A 203 1.62 -2.59 -4.74
N VAL A 204 2.54 -1.65 -4.96
CA VAL A 204 2.84 -0.51 -4.09
C VAL A 204 2.76 0.75 -4.95
N ILE A 205 2.03 1.75 -4.46
CA ILE A 205 1.94 3.06 -5.10
C ILE A 205 2.19 4.13 -4.04
N ASP A 206 3.15 5.01 -4.30
CA ASP A 206 3.45 6.17 -3.48
C ASP A 206 3.26 7.45 -4.31
N PRO A 207 2.70 8.53 -3.76
CA PRO A 207 2.73 9.82 -4.42
C PRO A 207 4.16 10.37 -4.40
N VAL A 208 4.58 11.00 -5.49
CA VAL A 208 5.81 11.79 -5.48
C VAL A 208 5.45 13.18 -4.98
N ASP A 209 5.95 13.56 -3.82
CA ASP A 209 5.86 14.94 -3.38
C ASP A 209 6.81 15.79 -4.23
N ASP A 210 6.38 17.00 -4.62
CA ASP A 210 7.23 17.96 -5.29
C ASP A 210 8.50 18.14 -4.47
N VAL A 211 9.63 17.69 -5.02
CA VAL A 211 10.94 18.14 -4.56
C VAL A 211 10.89 19.65 -4.74
N HIS A 212 10.64 20.39 -3.67
CA HIS A 212 10.84 21.83 -3.70
C HIS A 212 12.33 21.97 -4.01
N GLY A 213 12.61 22.29 -5.27
CA GLY A 213 13.93 22.63 -5.73
C GLY A 213 14.39 23.75 -4.82
N HIS A 214 15.37 23.44 -3.97
CA HIS A 214 16.27 24.45 -3.48
C HIS A 214 17.05 24.92 -4.72
N CYS A 215 16.47 25.91 -5.41
CA CYS A 215 17.22 26.86 -6.21
C CYS A 215 17.96 27.80 -5.25
#